data_AF-A0A9D4RPU6-F1
#
_entry.id   AF-A0A9D4RPU6-F1
#
_cell.length_a   1.000
_cell.length_b   1.000
_cell.length_c   1.000
_cell.angle_alpha   90.00
_cell.angle_beta   90.00
_cell.angle_gamma   90.00
#
_symmetry.space_group_name_H-M   'P 1'
#
loop_
_entity.id
_entity.type
_entity.pdbx_description
1 polymer ?
#
loop_
_entity_poly.entity_id
_entity_poly.type
_entity_poly.pdbx_seq_one_letter_code
_entity_poly.pdbx_strand_id
1 'polypeptide(L)'
;MYPKKTTNAPTSINEDVKKVFQQAYTNIQSTTFLDSLTNNEIVFNGKKPSSENYMKKDLTRTINNETTKHSEEAVNNFIQDFVLELVGEIFKSFVELCAQSSKNTSEVISENDSKVLFYISGYLISALLKRYSKVKNPTEREHKKDVIKSLVNKSSEKTFTEKYSTMIDYKNCGGLKKPSDNFFFMIREFENVVRKSVDHESIHSKSFLKDELREEILDSFMVKHYSCDLFELVEDDNERESFLEDCINLFLTVRGFAITKLINKKTEKSAKNEKKTSASLRDALKSLNTGNLK
;
A
#
# COMPACT_ATOMS: atom_id res chain seq x y z
N MET A 1 -46.89 -67.18 -5.58
CA MET A 1 -46.86 -65.99 -6.45
C MET A 1 -47.26 -64.79 -5.61
N TYR A 2 -46.31 -63.95 -5.22
CA TYR A 2 -46.57 -62.69 -4.51
C TYR A 2 -46.33 -61.51 -5.46
N PRO A 3 -47.16 -60.46 -5.43
CA PRO A 3 -47.01 -59.31 -6.34
C PRO A 3 -45.86 -58.41 -5.87
N LYS A 4 -45.04 -57.96 -6.82
CA LYS A 4 -44.04 -56.90 -6.59
C LYS A 4 -44.77 -55.57 -6.40
N LYS A 5 -44.59 -54.93 -5.24
CA LYS A 5 -44.89 -53.50 -5.05
C LYS A 5 -43.74 -52.68 -5.62
N THR A 6 -44.01 -51.92 -6.68
CA THR A 6 -43.15 -50.86 -7.20
C THR A 6 -43.37 -49.59 -6.36
N THR A 7 -42.37 -49.21 -5.57
CA THR A 7 -42.29 -47.91 -4.90
C THR A 7 -41.64 -46.90 -5.86
N ASN A 8 -42.44 -46.01 -6.43
CA ASN A 8 -41.93 -44.80 -7.09
C ASN A 8 -41.55 -43.80 -6.00
N ALA A 9 -40.26 -43.51 -5.86
CA ALA A 9 -39.77 -42.41 -5.01
C ALA A 9 -40.05 -41.05 -5.68
N PRO A 10 -40.32 -39.98 -4.90
CA PRO A 10 -40.69 -38.69 -5.46
C PRO A 10 -39.44 -37.95 -5.98
N THR A 11 -39.36 -37.79 -7.30
CA THR A 11 -38.23 -37.16 -8.02
C THR A 11 -38.24 -35.62 -7.98
N SER A 12 -39.24 -34.97 -7.38
CA SER A 12 -39.41 -33.51 -7.49
C SER A 12 -38.61 -32.68 -6.48
N ILE A 13 -38.26 -33.23 -5.30
CA ILE A 13 -37.49 -32.51 -4.28
C ILE A 13 -36.04 -32.25 -4.74
N ASN A 14 -35.52 -33.10 -5.63
CA ASN A 14 -34.13 -33.05 -6.07
C ASN A 14 -33.84 -31.90 -7.05
N GLU A 15 -34.83 -31.47 -7.83
CA GLU A 15 -34.66 -30.37 -8.80
C GLU A 15 -34.76 -28.98 -8.15
N ASP A 16 -35.58 -28.82 -7.10
CA ASP A 16 -35.68 -27.54 -6.40
C ASP A 16 -34.44 -27.27 -5.55
N VAL A 17 -33.88 -28.29 -4.89
CA VAL A 17 -32.59 -28.20 -4.20
C VAL A 17 -31.47 -27.85 -5.19
N LYS A 18 -31.42 -28.50 -6.34
CA LYS A 18 -30.43 -28.22 -7.40
C LYS A 18 -30.51 -26.79 -7.93
N LYS A 19 -31.71 -26.19 -8.01
CA LYS A 19 -31.90 -24.78 -8.37
C LYS A 19 -31.37 -23.83 -7.31
N VAL A 20 -31.65 -24.10 -6.02
CA VAL A 20 -31.12 -23.29 -4.90
C VAL A 20 -29.60 -23.29 -4.91
N PHE A 21 -28.97 -24.44 -5.18
CA PHE A 21 -27.52 -24.53 -5.34
C PHE A 21 -26.98 -23.82 -6.56
N GLN A 22 -27.60 -23.96 -7.73
CA GLN A 22 -27.18 -23.22 -8.93
C GLN A 22 -27.27 -21.72 -8.68
N GLN A 23 -28.32 -21.26 -8.00
CA GLN A 23 -28.48 -19.86 -7.64
C GLN A 23 -27.43 -19.40 -6.63
N ALA A 24 -27.12 -20.17 -5.60
CA ALA A 24 -26.05 -19.87 -4.64
C ALA A 24 -24.66 -19.85 -5.32
N TYR A 25 -24.37 -20.81 -6.19
CA TYR A 25 -23.13 -20.87 -6.96
C TYR A 25 -23.01 -19.70 -7.94
N THR A 26 -24.07 -19.35 -8.66
CA THR A 26 -24.10 -18.17 -9.53
C THR A 26 -23.95 -16.89 -8.72
N ASN A 27 -24.55 -16.80 -7.53
CA ASN A 27 -24.37 -15.64 -6.64
C ASN A 27 -22.91 -15.50 -6.19
N ILE A 28 -22.26 -16.59 -5.78
CA ILE A 28 -20.84 -16.61 -5.40
C ILE A 28 -19.93 -16.28 -6.60
N GLN A 29 -20.22 -16.79 -7.79
CA GLN A 29 -19.49 -16.40 -9.01
C GLN A 29 -19.74 -14.95 -9.43
N SER A 30 -20.95 -14.42 -9.21
CA SER A 30 -21.32 -13.05 -9.55
C SER A 30 -20.86 -12.02 -8.51
N THR A 31 -20.48 -12.46 -7.31
CA THR A 31 -19.81 -11.56 -6.37
C THR A 31 -18.45 -11.20 -6.96
N THR A 32 -18.29 -9.91 -7.22
CA THR A 32 -17.08 -9.22 -7.73
C THR A 32 -15.79 -9.59 -6.99
N PHE A 33 -15.88 -10.25 -5.84
CA PHE A 33 -14.78 -10.84 -5.11
C PHE A 33 -13.98 -11.88 -5.92
N LEU A 34 -14.63 -12.84 -6.59
CA LEU A 34 -13.93 -13.86 -7.39
C LEU A 34 -13.36 -13.27 -8.69
N ASP A 35 -14.09 -12.33 -9.30
CA ASP A 35 -13.59 -11.56 -10.44
C ASP A 35 -12.41 -10.65 -10.05
N SER A 36 -12.35 -10.15 -8.81
CA SER A 36 -11.19 -9.40 -8.30
C SER A 36 -9.97 -10.29 -8.04
N LEU A 37 -10.18 -11.58 -7.77
CA LEU A 37 -9.13 -12.57 -7.57
C LEU A 37 -8.57 -13.10 -8.90
N THR A 38 -9.38 -13.13 -9.96
CA THR A 38 -8.98 -13.60 -11.28
C THR A 38 -8.53 -12.49 -12.23
N ASN A 39 -9.07 -11.27 -12.11
CA ASN A 39 -8.72 -10.12 -12.96
C ASN A 39 -7.59 -9.25 -12.41
N ASN A 40 -7.32 -9.29 -11.09
CA ASN A 40 -6.02 -8.86 -10.61
C ASN A 40 -5.04 -9.98 -10.94
N GLU A 41 -4.14 -9.75 -11.89
CA GLU A 41 -2.97 -10.59 -12.12
C GLU A 41 -2.12 -10.65 -10.83
N ILE A 42 -2.54 -11.47 -9.86
CA ILE A 42 -1.60 -12.13 -8.98
C ILE A 42 -0.87 -13.10 -9.90
N VAL A 43 0.18 -12.59 -10.54
CA VAL A 43 1.14 -13.39 -11.30
C VAL A 43 1.79 -14.35 -10.30
N PHE A 44 1.15 -15.49 -10.08
CA PHE A 44 1.71 -16.64 -9.40
C PHE A 44 2.84 -17.18 -10.28
N ASN A 45 4.06 -16.64 -10.15
CA ASN A 45 5.33 -17.19 -10.62
C ASN A 45 5.23 -18.09 -11.89
N GLY A 46 4.65 -17.55 -12.97
CA GLY A 46 4.60 -18.22 -14.28
C GLY A 46 3.87 -19.57 -14.34
N LYS A 47 3.07 -19.95 -13.34
CA LYS A 47 2.24 -21.16 -13.39
C LYS A 47 0.77 -20.76 -13.33
N LYS A 48 0.09 -20.80 -14.48
CA LYS A 48 -1.39 -20.81 -14.53
C LYS A 48 -1.89 -21.85 -13.53
N PRO A 49 -2.80 -21.51 -12.60
CA PRO A 49 -3.34 -22.48 -11.67
C PRO A 49 -4.15 -23.52 -12.45
N SER A 50 -3.54 -24.69 -12.68
CA SER A 50 -4.19 -25.92 -13.13
C SER A 50 -5.27 -26.41 -12.15
N SER A 51 -5.44 -25.72 -11.01
CA SER A 51 -6.31 -26.10 -9.89
C SER A 51 -7.78 -25.77 -10.08
N GLU A 52 -8.16 -24.93 -11.04
CA GLU A 52 -9.57 -24.50 -11.20
C GLU A 52 -10.49 -25.69 -11.55
N ASN A 53 -10.00 -26.62 -12.37
CA ASN A 53 -10.73 -27.84 -12.74
C ASN A 53 -10.71 -28.93 -11.65
N TYR A 54 -9.68 -28.94 -10.80
CA TYR A 54 -9.57 -29.91 -9.70
C TYR A 54 -10.47 -29.51 -8.53
N MET A 55 -10.45 -28.22 -8.13
CA MET A 55 -11.34 -27.73 -7.09
C MET A 55 -12.81 -27.79 -7.50
N LYS A 56 -13.16 -27.45 -8.74
CA LYS A 56 -14.55 -27.58 -9.23
C LYS A 56 -15.04 -29.03 -9.21
N LYS A 57 -14.19 -30.00 -9.61
CA LYS A 57 -14.57 -31.42 -9.62
C LYS A 57 -14.72 -32.01 -8.21
N ASP A 58 -13.82 -31.68 -7.29
CA ASP A 58 -13.92 -32.17 -5.92
C ASP A 58 -15.08 -31.51 -5.16
N LEU A 59 -15.35 -30.21 -5.39
CA LEU A 59 -16.55 -29.56 -4.85
C LEU A 59 -17.82 -30.26 -5.33
N THR A 60 -17.93 -30.44 -6.65
CA THR A 60 -19.13 -31.04 -7.27
C THR A 60 -19.35 -32.46 -6.77
N ARG A 61 -18.27 -33.20 -6.50
CA ARG A 61 -18.34 -34.58 -5.99
C ARG A 61 -18.75 -34.63 -4.52
N THR A 62 -18.20 -33.76 -3.68
CA THR A 62 -18.56 -33.68 -2.25
C THR A 62 -20.00 -33.18 -2.08
N ILE A 63 -20.42 -32.18 -2.87
CA ILE A 63 -21.78 -31.64 -2.87
C ILE A 63 -22.80 -32.69 -3.32
N ASN A 64 -22.52 -33.45 -4.39
CA ASN A 64 -23.42 -34.52 -4.86
C ASN A 64 -23.55 -35.69 -3.87
N ASN A 65 -22.51 -35.96 -3.08
CA ASN A 65 -22.53 -37.02 -2.07
C ASN A 65 -23.33 -36.62 -0.81
N GLU A 66 -23.37 -35.33 -0.47
CA GLU A 66 -24.08 -34.80 0.70
C GLU A 66 -25.56 -34.50 0.38
N THR A 67 -25.85 -33.94 -0.81
CA THR A 67 -27.23 -33.63 -1.25
C THR A 67 -28.13 -34.85 -1.44
N THR A 68 -27.57 -36.04 -1.62
CA THR A 68 -28.33 -37.28 -1.77
C THR A 68 -28.74 -37.92 -0.43
N LYS A 69 -28.28 -37.40 0.71
CA LYS A 69 -28.43 -38.03 2.03
C LYS A 69 -29.04 -37.15 3.11
N HIS A 70 -29.14 -35.84 2.92
CA HIS A 70 -29.41 -34.90 4.00
C HIS A 70 -30.55 -33.91 3.69
N SER A 71 -31.18 -33.38 4.74
CA SER A 71 -32.23 -32.36 4.64
C SER A 71 -31.66 -31.04 4.11
N GLU A 72 -32.52 -30.19 3.55
CA GLU A 72 -32.18 -28.84 3.07
C GLU A 72 -31.42 -28.00 4.11
N GLU A 73 -31.76 -28.16 5.39
CA GLU A 73 -31.09 -27.49 6.51
C GLU A 73 -29.65 -27.96 6.73
N ALA A 74 -29.40 -29.27 6.61
CA ALA A 74 -28.05 -29.84 6.74
C ALA A 74 -27.15 -29.44 5.56
N VAL A 75 -27.74 -29.34 4.36
CA VAL A 75 -27.09 -28.78 3.18
C VAL A 75 -26.70 -27.31 3.41
N ASN A 76 -27.62 -26.49 3.93
CA ASN A 76 -27.34 -25.07 4.19
C ASN A 76 -26.23 -24.88 5.22
N ASN A 77 -26.25 -25.68 6.30
CA ASN A 77 -25.20 -25.65 7.31
C ASN A 77 -23.84 -26.06 6.71
N PHE A 78 -23.80 -27.09 5.87
CA PHE A 78 -22.58 -27.49 5.17
C PHE A 78 -22.04 -26.39 4.25
N ILE A 79 -22.89 -25.69 3.50
CA ILE A 79 -22.46 -24.58 2.65
C ILE A 79 -21.90 -23.44 3.50
N GLN A 80 -22.55 -23.11 4.63
CA GLN A 80 -22.07 -22.05 5.53
C GLN A 80 -20.71 -22.42 6.13
N ASP A 81 -20.55 -23.64 6.64
CA ASP A 81 -19.29 -24.13 7.19
C ASP A 81 -18.19 -24.13 6.12
N PHE A 82 -18.50 -24.57 4.91
CA PHE A 82 -17.57 -24.59 3.78
C PHE A 82 -17.14 -23.18 3.36
N VAL A 83 -18.07 -22.22 3.29
CA VAL A 83 -17.74 -20.82 2.95
C VAL A 83 -16.86 -20.21 4.05
N LEU A 84 -17.17 -20.46 5.32
CA LEU A 84 -16.37 -19.97 6.44
C LEU A 84 -14.96 -20.57 6.44
N GLU A 85 -14.82 -21.87 6.17
CA GLU A 85 -13.53 -22.55 6.05
C GLU A 85 -12.71 -22.00 4.87
N LEU A 86 -13.35 -21.79 3.72
CA LEU A 86 -12.70 -21.23 2.54
C LEU A 86 -12.23 -19.79 2.76
N VAL A 87 -13.06 -18.95 3.40
CA VAL A 87 -12.66 -17.60 3.80
C VAL A 87 -11.50 -17.66 4.79
N GLY A 88 -11.55 -18.57 5.77
CA GLY A 88 -10.47 -18.78 6.74
C GLY A 88 -9.14 -19.14 6.08
N GLU A 89 -9.13 -20.08 5.13
CA GLU A 89 -7.93 -20.48 4.40
C GLU A 89 -7.40 -19.38 3.48
N ILE A 90 -8.28 -18.56 2.87
CA ILE A 90 -7.86 -17.37 2.12
C ILE A 90 -7.19 -16.36 3.05
N PHE A 91 -7.80 -16.05 4.20
CA PHE A 91 -7.22 -15.14 5.19
C PHE A 91 -5.88 -15.64 5.72
N LYS A 92 -5.77 -16.93 6.01
CA LYS A 92 -4.53 -17.56 6.47
C LYS A 92 -3.44 -17.48 5.41
N SER A 93 -3.75 -17.82 4.16
CA SER A 93 -2.83 -17.70 3.03
C SER A 93 -2.38 -16.24 2.83
N PHE A 94 -3.30 -15.28 2.98
CA PHE A 94 -2.99 -13.86 2.91
C PHE A 94 -2.06 -13.42 4.04
N VAL A 95 -2.33 -13.84 5.29
CA VAL A 95 -1.47 -13.56 6.45
C VAL A 95 -0.07 -14.16 6.27
N GLU A 96 0.03 -15.40 5.79
CA GLU A 96 1.31 -16.07 5.53
C GLU A 96 2.09 -15.36 4.40
N LEU A 97 1.42 -14.93 3.34
CA LEU A 97 2.00 -14.12 2.26
C LEU A 97 2.48 -12.75 2.76
N CYS A 98 1.68 -12.06 3.57
CA CYS A 98 2.09 -10.82 4.23
C CYS A 98 3.30 -11.04 5.13
N ALA A 99 3.33 -12.14 5.89
CA ALA A 99 4.45 -12.48 6.78
C ALA A 99 5.74 -12.77 5.99
N GLN A 100 5.63 -13.48 4.85
CA GLN A 100 6.76 -13.74 3.95
C GLN A 100 7.25 -12.47 3.24
N SER A 101 6.34 -11.59 2.81
CA SER A 101 6.67 -10.28 2.24
C SER A 101 7.39 -9.39 3.25
N SER A 102 6.97 -9.41 4.52
CA SER A 102 7.62 -8.63 5.59
C SER A 102 9.07 -9.05 5.86
N LYS A 103 9.44 -10.30 5.55
CA LYS A 103 10.82 -10.79 5.67
C LYS A 103 11.73 -10.28 4.55
N ASN A 104 11.17 -9.85 3.42
CA ASN A 104 11.95 -9.51 2.23
C ASN A 104 12.04 -8.01 1.92
N THR A 105 11.16 -7.14 2.41
CA THR A 105 11.30 -5.68 2.17
C THR A 105 10.52 -4.83 3.17
N SER A 106 11.21 -4.23 4.15
CA SER A 106 10.93 -2.89 4.69
C SER A 106 11.84 -2.69 5.89
N GLU A 107 12.81 -1.78 5.80
CA GLU A 107 13.40 -1.18 7.00
C GLU A 107 12.25 -0.53 7.78
N VAL A 108 11.85 -1.17 8.88
CA VAL A 108 10.86 -0.63 9.81
C VAL A 108 11.26 0.83 10.12
N ILE A 109 10.39 1.77 9.78
CA ILE A 109 10.62 3.20 10.05
C ILE A 109 10.87 3.37 11.54
N SER A 110 12.07 3.83 11.89
CA SER A 110 12.48 4.00 13.28
C SER A 110 11.61 5.06 13.98
N GLU A 111 11.63 5.09 15.32
CA GLU A 111 10.90 6.11 16.07
C GLU A 111 11.40 7.52 15.76
N ASN A 112 12.71 7.67 15.56
CA ASN A 112 13.30 8.95 15.18
C ASN A 112 12.89 9.37 13.77
N ASP A 113 12.84 8.44 12.81
CA ASP A 113 12.35 8.73 11.47
C ASP A 113 10.86 9.09 11.49
N SER A 114 10.08 8.41 12.34
CA SER A 114 8.66 8.73 12.53
C SER A 114 8.48 10.15 13.07
N LYS A 115 9.32 10.59 14.00
CA LYS A 115 9.35 11.99 14.49
C LYS A 115 9.68 12.98 13.37
N VAL A 116 10.66 12.65 12.52
CA VAL A 116 11.02 13.48 11.35
C VAL A 116 9.87 13.53 10.33
N LEU A 117 9.24 12.39 10.04
CA LEU A 117 8.08 12.34 9.15
C LEU A 117 6.92 13.14 9.71
N PHE A 118 6.65 13.06 11.00
CA PHE A 118 5.61 13.86 11.65
C PHE A 118 5.85 15.37 11.46
N TYR A 119 7.10 15.81 11.62
CA TYR A 119 7.50 17.19 11.31
C TYR A 119 7.31 17.53 9.83
N ILE A 120 7.70 16.64 8.92
CA ILE A 120 7.52 16.83 7.47
C ILE A 120 6.03 16.95 7.14
N SER A 121 5.17 16.08 7.67
CA SER A 121 3.71 16.15 7.50
C SER A 121 3.16 17.51 7.93
N GLY A 122 3.57 18.03 9.08
CA GLY A 122 3.18 19.37 9.51
C GLY A 122 3.64 20.49 8.57
N TYR A 123 4.84 20.35 8.00
CA TYR A 123 5.35 21.25 6.98
C TYR A 123 4.54 21.18 5.68
N LEU A 124 4.18 19.97 5.22
CA LEU A 124 3.39 19.76 4.00
C LEU A 124 2.04 20.46 4.08
N ILE A 125 1.31 20.28 5.19
CA ILE A 125 0.03 20.96 5.45
C ILE A 125 0.21 22.49 5.33
N SER A 126 1.26 23.01 5.97
CA SER A 126 1.54 24.45 5.98
C SER A 126 1.88 24.99 4.59
N ALA A 127 2.59 24.19 3.79
CA ALA A 127 2.96 24.53 2.43
C ALA A 127 1.76 24.46 1.47
N LEU A 128 0.88 23.45 1.61
CA LEU A 128 -0.39 23.37 0.88
C LEU A 128 -1.30 24.55 1.22
N LEU A 129 -1.40 24.92 2.51
CA LEU A 129 -2.20 26.07 2.94
C LEU A 129 -1.70 27.37 2.30
N LYS A 130 -0.37 27.57 2.27
CA LYS A 130 0.24 28.71 1.58
C LYS A 130 -0.02 28.67 0.07
N ARG A 131 0.06 27.50 -0.57
CA ARG A 131 -0.22 27.33 -2.00
C ARG A 131 -1.67 27.72 -2.31
N TYR A 132 -2.64 27.14 -1.60
CA TYR A 132 -4.05 27.40 -1.88
C TYR A 132 -4.52 28.77 -1.43
N SER A 133 -3.86 29.41 -0.45
CA SER A 133 -4.15 30.82 -0.09
C SER A 133 -3.95 31.80 -1.25
N LYS A 134 -3.17 31.43 -2.27
CA LYS A 134 -2.88 32.24 -3.47
C LYS A 134 -3.87 32.01 -4.61
N VAL A 135 -4.80 31.06 -4.48
CA VAL A 135 -5.83 30.78 -5.50
C VAL A 135 -6.69 32.03 -5.70
N LYS A 136 -6.84 32.48 -6.95
CA LYS A 136 -7.50 33.76 -7.26
C LYS A 136 -8.98 33.76 -6.89
N ASN A 137 -9.68 32.66 -7.16
CA ASN A 137 -11.10 32.50 -6.87
C ASN A 137 -11.32 32.34 -5.36
N PRO A 138 -12.08 33.25 -4.69
CA PRO A 138 -12.32 33.17 -3.25
C PRO A 138 -13.06 31.91 -2.81
N THR A 139 -14.04 31.44 -3.61
CA THR A 139 -14.84 30.25 -3.27
C THR A 139 -13.99 28.99 -3.34
N GLU A 140 -13.25 28.82 -4.43
CA GLU A 140 -12.30 27.71 -4.62
C GLU A 140 -11.21 27.74 -3.54
N ARG A 141 -10.72 28.93 -3.18
CA ARG A 141 -9.74 29.12 -2.10
C ARG A 141 -10.26 28.63 -0.76
N GLU A 142 -11.50 28.96 -0.41
CA GLU A 142 -12.07 28.55 0.88
C GLU A 142 -12.36 27.05 0.89
N HIS A 143 -12.91 26.50 -0.21
CA HIS A 143 -13.08 25.06 -0.37
C HIS A 143 -11.75 24.30 -0.17
N LYS A 144 -10.69 24.72 -0.86
CA LYS A 144 -9.35 24.13 -0.71
C LYS A 144 -8.77 24.24 0.71
N LYS A 145 -9.10 25.31 1.44
CA LYS A 145 -8.71 25.44 2.84
C LYS A 145 -9.50 24.50 3.73
N ASP A 146 -10.80 24.30 3.46
CA ASP A 146 -11.64 23.38 4.21
C ASP A 146 -11.15 21.94 4.09
N VAL A 147 -10.75 21.54 2.88
CA VAL A 147 -10.08 20.25 2.65
C VAL A 147 -8.79 20.16 3.48
N ILE A 148 -7.93 21.19 3.47
CA ILE A 148 -6.70 21.17 4.31
C ILE A 148 -7.02 21.03 5.81
N LYS A 149 -8.16 21.54 6.28
CA LYS A 149 -8.54 21.39 7.70
C LYS A 149 -8.75 19.92 8.08
N SER A 150 -9.05 19.00 7.16
CA SER A 150 -9.15 17.55 7.47
C SER A 150 -7.76 16.93 7.74
N LEU A 151 -6.70 17.52 7.21
CA LEU A 151 -5.33 17.05 7.38
C LEU A 151 -4.76 17.37 8.77
N VAL A 152 -5.42 18.24 9.53
CA VAL A 152 -4.95 18.74 10.83
C VAL A 152 -5.67 18.00 11.94
N ASN A 153 -4.92 17.55 12.95
CA ASN A 153 -5.53 17.03 14.16
C ASN A 153 -6.24 18.16 14.92
N LYS A 154 -7.55 18.03 15.09
CA LYS A 154 -8.40 19.00 15.82
C LYS A 154 -8.77 18.51 17.22
N SER A 155 -8.51 17.24 17.54
CA SER A 155 -8.98 16.63 18.78
C SER A 155 -8.01 16.88 19.94
N SER A 156 -8.56 17.09 21.13
CA SER A 156 -7.83 17.06 22.41
C SER A 156 -7.63 15.64 22.96
N GLU A 157 -8.14 14.63 22.26
CA GLU A 157 -8.02 13.23 22.65
C GLU A 157 -6.62 12.67 22.33
N LYS A 158 -6.24 11.60 23.03
CA LYS A 158 -4.96 10.91 22.79
C LYS A 158 -5.00 10.19 21.44
N THR A 159 -4.43 10.81 20.42
CA THR A 159 -4.24 10.19 19.09
C THR A 159 -2.90 9.48 18.98
N PHE A 160 -2.70 8.65 17.95
CA PHE A 160 -1.42 7.98 17.72
C PHE A 160 -0.29 8.99 17.53
N THR A 161 -0.56 10.07 16.81
CA THR A 161 0.40 11.12 16.51
C THR A 161 0.74 12.03 17.69
N GLU A 162 -0.07 12.05 18.75
CA GLU A 162 0.11 12.93 19.91
C GLU A 162 1.44 12.68 20.63
N LYS A 163 1.95 11.45 20.61
CA LYS A 163 3.28 11.13 21.19
C LYS A 163 4.43 11.87 20.52
N TYR A 164 4.24 12.41 19.31
CA TYR A 164 5.23 13.19 18.57
C TYR A 164 5.00 14.71 18.67
N SER A 165 3.89 15.15 19.29
CA SER A 165 3.46 16.56 19.33
C SER A 165 4.46 17.46 20.07
N THR A 166 5.07 16.94 21.13
CA THR A 166 6.09 17.63 21.94
C THR A 166 7.28 18.12 21.11
N MET A 167 7.65 17.42 20.05
CA MET A 167 8.75 17.82 19.18
C MET A 167 8.39 19.01 18.29
N ILE A 168 7.15 19.05 17.78
CA ILE A 168 6.65 20.22 17.06
C ILE A 168 6.64 21.39 18.04
N ASP A 169 6.03 21.24 19.20
CA ASP A 169 5.85 22.34 20.15
C ASP A 169 7.20 22.94 20.60
N TYR A 170 8.27 22.14 20.71
CA TYR A 170 9.61 22.63 21.02
C TYR A 170 10.30 23.39 19.87
N LYS A 171 10.06 23.02 18.61
CA LYS A 171 10.72 23.61 17.43
C LYS A 171 9.84 24.57 16.63
N ASN A 172 8.59 24.75 17.02
CA ASN A 172 7.61 25.49 16.25
C ASN A 172 7.72 27.00 16.51
N CYS A 173 8.09 27.75 15.49
CA CYS A 173 8.00 29.22 15.50
C CYS A 173 6.59 29.71 15.10
N GLY A 174 5.53 28.98 15.46
CA GLY A 174 4.13 29.29 15.17
C GLY A 174 3.62 28.93 13.76
N GLY A 175 4.43 28.26 12.94
CA GLY A 175 4.12 27.97 11.54
C GLY A 175 3.78 26.52 11.20
N LEU A 176 4.14 25.55 12.04
CA LEU A 176 3.88 24.13 11.81
C LEU A 176 2.49 23.72 12.32
N LYS A 177 1.82 22.84 11.57
CA LYS A 177 0.54 22.23 11.93
C LYS A 177 0.75 20.82 12.47
N LYS A 178 -0.09 20.40 13.41
CA LYS A 178 -0.13 19.02 13.89
C LYS A 178 -0.97 18.18 12.90
N PRO A 179 -0.39 17.22 12.18
CA PRO A 179 -1.13 16.40 11.22
C PRO A 179 -2.11 15.46 11.95
N SER A 180 -3.20 15.09 11.28
CA SER A 180 -4.09 14.01 11.71
C SER A 180 -3.39 12.64 11.55
N ASP A 181 -3.91 11.62 12.23
CA ASP A 181 -3.35 10.26 12.17
C ASP A 181 -3.38 9.71 10.73
N ASN A 182 -4.50 9.81 10.03
CA ASN A 182 -4.63 9.35 8.64
C ASN A 182 -3.66 10.07 7.70
N PHE A 183 -3.49 11.40 7.86
CA PHE A 183 -2.53 12.13 7.04
C PHE A 183 -1.09 11.71 7.35
N PHE A 184 -0.75 11.51 8.62
CA PHE A 184 0.55 10.99 8.99
C PHE A 184 0.81 9.58 8.40
N PHE A 185 -0.17 8.67 8.47
CA PHE A 185 -0.03 7.33 7.91
C PHE A 185 0.08 7.35 6.38
N MET A 186 -0.66 8.20 5.69
CA MET A 186 -0.50 8.39 4.25
C MET A 186 0.93 8.84 3.88
N ILE A 187 1.48 9.83 4.60
CA ILE A 187 2.87 10.28 4.38
C ILE A 187 3.90 9.19 4.74
N ARG A 188 3.61 8.38 5.76
CA ARG A 188 4.45 7.22 6.11
C ARG A 188 4.50 6.20 4.99
N GLU A 189 3.39 5.97 4.30
CA GLU A 189 3.37 5.09 3.13
C GLU A 189 4.13 5.67 1.95
N PHE A 190 4.10 7.00 1.75
CA PHE A 190 4.96 7.64 0.75
C PHE A 190 6.44 7.37 1.03
N GLU A 191 6.86 7.46 2.31
CA GLU A 191 8.23 7.14 2.71
C GLU A 191 8.58 5.67 2.49
N ASN A 192 7.66 4.75 2.79
CA ASN A 192 7.87 3.32 2.56
C ASN A 192 8.15 3.03 1.08
N VAL A 193 7.38 3.65 0.17
CA VAL A 193 7.61 3.52 -1.27
C VAL A 193 8.98 4.10 -1.63
N VAL A 194 9.28 5.33 -1.22
CA VAL A 194 10.58 5.97 -1.50
C VAL A 194 11.76 5.11 -1.00
N ARG A 195 11.68 4.51 0.18
CA ARG A 195 12.75 3.65 0.73
C ARG A 195 12.94 2.36 -0.05
N LYS A 196 11.88 1.81 -0.64
CA LYS A 196 11.97 0.60 -1.46
C LYS A 196 12.66 0.87 -2.80
N SER A 197 12.40 2.02 -3.41
CA SER A 197 12.88 2.32 -4.76
C SER A 197 14.23 3.08 -4.75
N VAL A 198 14.57 3.77 -3.65
CA VAL A 198 15.85 4.48 -3.50
C VAL A 198 16.87 3.59 -2.78
N ASP A 199 17.51 2.70 -3.52
CA ASP A 199 18.70 2.01 -3.01
C ASP A 199 19.91 2.95 -3.06
N HIS A 200 20.53 3.19 -1.91
CA HIS A 200 21.56 4.22 -1.73
C HIS A 200 22.83 4.01 -2.56
N GLU A 201 23.02 2.83 -3.13
CA GLU A 201 24.15 2.48 -3.97
C GLU A 201 23.87 2.66 -5.48
N SER A 202 22.61 2.75 -5.91
CA SER A 202 22.21 2.68 -7.32
C SER A 202 21.66 3.99 -7.91
N ILE A 203 21.56 5.08 -7.13
CA ILE A 203 20.97 6.38 -7.54
C ILE A 203 21.70 7.02 -8.74
N HIS A 204 22.87 6.51 -9.13
CA HIS A 204 23.66 7.03 -10.24
C HIS A 204 23.06 6.85 -11.64
N SER A 205 22.01 6.04 -11.84
CA SER A 205 21.67 5.55 -13.18
C SER A 205 20.38 6.04 -13.83
N LYS A 206 19.47 6.82 -13.19
CA LYS A 206 18.26 7.27 -13.90
C LYS A 206 17.76 8.68 -13.54
N SER A 207 17.64 9.53 -14.56
CA SER A 207 16.90 10.80 -14.55
C SER A 207 15.37 10.63 -14.51
N PHE A 208 14.86 9.45 -14.14
CA PHE A 208 13.46 9.03 -14.29
C PHE A 208 12.76 8.69 -12.96
N LEU A 209 13.42 8.90 -11.81
CA LEU A 209 12.92 8.44 -10.51
C LEU A 209 11.64 9.14 -10.02
N LYS A 210 11.37 10.39 -10.41
CA LYS A 210 10.25 11.15 -9.83
C LYS A 210 8.88 10.61 -10.29
N ASP A 211 8.73 10.37 -11.58
CA ASP A 211 7.46 9.95 -12.15
C ASP A 211 7.16 8.49 -11.80
N GLU A 212 8.17 7.61 -11.84
CA GLU A 212 8.05 6.21 -11.39
C GLU A 212 7.66 6.13 -9.90
N LEU A 213 8.34 6.88 -9.02
CA LEU A 213 7.96 6.95 -7.60
C LEU A 213 6.54 7.51 -7.38
N ARG A 214 6.13 8.46 -8.21
CA ARG A 214 4.78 9.02 -8.13
C ARG A 214 3.73 7.97 -8.46
N GLU A 215 3.91 7.23 -9.56
CA GLU A 215 3.00 6.16 -9.96
C GLU A 215 2.96 5.06 -8.89
N GLU A 216 4.10 4.63 -8.37
CA GLU A 216 4.15 3.62 -7.29
C GLU A 216 3.43 4.08 -6.01
N ILE A 217 3.51 5.37 -5.67
CA ILE A 217 2.78 5.94 -4.54
C ILE A 217 1.27 5.97 -4.82
N LEU A 218 0.86 6.38 -6.03
CA LEU A 218 -0.54 6.41 -6.43
C LEU A 218 -1.15 5.01 -6.46
N ASP A 219 -0.39 4.00 -6.86
CA ASP A 219 -0.84 2.61 -6.91
C ASP A 219 -0.99 1.95 -5.54
N SER A 220 -0.40 2.51 -4.49
CA SER A 220 -0.48 1.97 -3.14
C SER A 220 -1.91 1.94 -2.60
N PHE A 221 -2.39 0.74 -2.27
CA PHE A 221 -3.69 0.53 -1.64
C PHE A 221 -3.85 1.35 -0.36
N MET A 222 -2.82 1.41 0.48
CA MET A 222 -2.88 2.15 1.74
C MET A 222 -2.98 3.66 1.50
N VAL A 223 -2.32 4.18 0.47
CA VAL A 223 -2.43 5.59 0.07
C VAL A 223 -3.85 5.90 -0.38
N LYS A 224 -4.43 5.07 -1.25
CA LYS A 224 -5.82 5.19 -1.70
C LYS A 224 -6.81 5.13 -0.54
N HIS A 225 -6.59 4.21 0.41
CA HIS A 225 -7.43 4.08 1.60
C HIS A 225 -7.43 5.37 2.45
N TYR A 226 -6.25 5.86 2.84
CA TYR A 226 -6.18 7.07 3.66
C TYR A 226 -6.61 8.33 2.90
N SER A 227 -6.37 8.43 1.59
CA SER A 227 -6.78 9.59 0.80
C SER A 227 -8.29 9.69 0.68
N CYS A 228 -9.01 8.57 0.54
CA CYS A 228 -10.47 8.55 0.56
C CYS A 228 -11.04 9.16 1.84
N ASP A 229 -10.50 8.77 3.01
CA ASP A 229 -10.95 9.30 4.30
C ASP A 229 -10.61 10.80 4.47
N LEU A 230 -9.43 11.22 4.00
CA LEU A 230 -8.96 12.60 4.16
C LEU A 230 -9.70 13.57 3.23
N PHE A 231 -10.11 13.11 2.07
CA PHE A 231 -10.72 13.93 1.01
C PHE A 231 -12.20 13.60 0.80
N GLU A 232 -12.87 12.99 1.77
CA GLU A 232 -14.29 12.63 1.73
C GLU A 232 -15.20 13.83 1.38
N LEU A 233 -14.82 15.04 1.81
CA LEU A 233 -15.55 16.29 1.54
C LEU A 233 -15.47 16.77 0.07
N VAL A 234 -14.65 16.12 -0.76
CA VAL A 234 -14.46 16.47 -2.17
C VAL A 234 -15.27 15.50 -3.01
N GLU A 235 -16.35 15.99 -3.63
CA GLU A 235 -17.26 15.14 -4.40
C GLU A 235 -16.63 14.67 -5.72
N ASP A 236 -15.87 15.54 -6.40
CA ASP A 236 -15.21 15.25 -7.68
C ASP A 236 -13.95 14.39 -7.51
N ASP A 237 -13.93 13.23 -8.15
CA ASP A 237 -12.78 12.30 -8.16
C ASP A 237 -11.52 12.97 -8.74
N ASN A 238 -11.66 13.80 -9.78
CA ASN A 238 -10.51 14.48 -10.39
C ASN A 238 -9.89 15.49 -9.44
N GLU A 239 -10.73 16.17 -8.66
CA GLU A 239 -10.27 17.11 -7.64
C GLU A 239 -9.58 16.38 -6.49
N ARG A 240 -10.13 15.23 -6.04
CA ARG A 240 -9.48 14.35 -5.05
C ARG A 240 -8.10 13.89 -5.51
N GLU A 241 -8.01 13.42 -6.74
CA GLU A 241 -6.73 13.01 -7.34
C GLU A 241 -5.75 14.18 -7.39
N SER A 242 -6.21 15.37 -7.80
CA SER A 242 -5.39 16.58 -7.82
C SER A 242 -4.82 16.96 -6.44
N PHE A 243 -5.60 16.85 -5.36
CA PHE A 243 -5.11 17.07 -4.00
C PHE A 243 -4.06 16.04 -3.59
N LEU A 244 -4.28 14.77 -3.91
CA LEU A 244 -3.33 13.69 -3.64
C LEU A 244 -2.02 13.92 -4.39
N GLU A 245 -2.08 14.26 -5.68
CA GLU A 245 -0.92 14.59 -6.49
C GLU A 245 -0.14 15.78 -5.93
N ASP A 246 -0.83 16.81 -5.46
CA ASP A 246 -0.20 17.97 -4.83
C ASP A 246 0.59 17.56 -3.57
N CYS A 247 0.01 16.66 -2.75
CA CYS A 247 0.68 16.11 -1.58
C CYS A 247 1.93 15.31 -1.96
N ILE A 248 1.81 14.40 -2.94
CA ILE A 248 2.91 13.57 -3.44
C ILE A 248 4.03 14.44 -4.00
N ASN A 249 3.69 15.41 -4.85
CA ASN A 249 4.67 16.32 -5.46
C ASN A 249 5.44 17.12 -4.42
N LEU A 250 4.77 17.67 -3.39
CA LEU A 250 5.46 18.36 -2.31
C LEU A 250 6.38 17.40 -1.53
N PHE A 251 5.88 16.21 -1.18
CA PHE A 251 6.65 15.23 -0.41
C PHE A 251 7.91 14.80 -1.17
N LEU A 252 7.75 14.38 -2.42
CA LEU A 252 8.87 14.00 -3.29
C LEU A 252 9.85 15.14 -3.52
N THR A 253 9.37 16.39 -3.57
CA THR A 253 10.27 17.56 -3.64
C THR A 253 11.13 17.68 -2.38
N VAL A 254 10.51 17.62 -1.19
CA VAL A 254 11.22 17.69 0.10
C VAL A 254 12.22 16.53 0.23
N ARG A 255 11.81 15.31 -0.11
CA ARG A 255 12.66 14.12 -0.06
C ARG A 255 13.77 14.16 -1.09
N GLY A 256 13.48 14.58 -2.32
CA GLY A 256 14.46 14.75 -3.39
C GLY A 256 15.60 15.67 -2.94
N PHE A 257 15.28 16.85 -2.40
CA PHE A 257 16.30 17.76 -1.86
C PHE A 257 17.12 17.13 -0.72
N ALA A 258 16.48 16.37 0.18
CA ALA A 258 17.17 15.69 1.28
C ALA A 258 18.14 14.62 0.76
N ILE A 259 17.70 13.80 -0.20
CA ILE A 259 18.51 12.75 -0.84
C ILE A 259 19.69 13.38 -1.59
N THR A 260 19.46 14.39 -2.43
CA THR A 260 20.54 15.09 -3.15
C THR A 260 21.57 15.68 -2.18
N LYS A 261 21.12 16.28 -1.07
CA LYS A 261 22.03 16.82 -0.03
C LYS A 261 22.86 15.71 0.64
N LEU A 262 22.27 14.54 0.86
CA LEU A 262 23.00 13.39 1.40
C LEU A 262 24.06 12.88 0.42
N ILE A 263 23.71 12.75 -0.86
CA ILE A 263 24.62 12.34 -1.93
C ILE A 263 25.79 13.32 -2.04
N ASN A 264 25.52 14.63 -2.11
CA ASN A 264 26.57 15.66 -2.18
C ASN A 264 27.51 15.61 -0.97
N LYS A 265 26.98 15.37 0.23
CA LYS A 265 27.84 15.19 1.42
C LYS A 265 28.70 13.94 1.36
N LYS A 266 28.19 12.84 0.78
CA LYS A 266 28.98 11.61 0.58
C LYS A 266 30.09 11.85 -0.44
N THR A 267 29.79 12.46 -1.58
CA THR A 267 30.78 12.76 -2.63
C THR A 267 31.84 13.75 -2.15
N GLU A 268 31.47 14.79 -1.39
CA GLU A 268 32.45 15.70 -0.76
C GLU A 268 33.38 15.00 0.22
N LYS A 269 32.87 14.05 1.01
CA LYS A 269 33.68 13.24 1.94
C LYS A 269 34.63 12.31 1.18
N SER A 270 34.15 11.65 0.12
CA SER A 270 34.99 10.81 -0.75
C SER A 270 36.09 11.64 -1.41
N ALA A 271 35.76 12.81 -1.98
CA ALA A 271 36.74 13.70 -2.60
C ALA A 271 37.77 14.27 -1.59
N LYS A 272 37.37 14.51 -0.33
CA LYS A 272 38.29 14.91 0.75
C LYS A 272 39.20 13.76 1.20
N ASN A 273 38.70 12.53 1.18
CA ASN A 273 39.49 11.35 1.50
C ASN A 273 40.49 11.03 0.38
N GLU A 274 40.08 11.12 -0.88
CA GLU A 274 40.96 10.96 -2.05
C GLU A 274 42.09 11.99 -2.07
N LYS A 275 41.80 13.27 -1.74
CA LYS A 275 42.83 14.32 -1.62
C LYS A 275 43.82 14.09 -0.48
N LYS A 276 43.47 13.30 0.54
CA LYS A 276 44.40 12.93 1.63
C LYS A 276 45.26 11.71 1.27
N THR A 277 44.81 10.86 0.35
CA THR A 277 45.53 9.66 -0.09
C THR A 277 46.32 9.87 -1.38
N SER A 278 46.00 10.89 -2.18
CA SER A 278 46.83 11.29 -3.31
C SER A 278 48.12 11.93 -2.79
N ALA A 279 49.23 11.20 -2.84
CA ALA A 279 50.57 11.78 -2.70
C ALA A 279 50.65 13.05 -3.57
N SER A 280 51.23 14.13 -3.06
CA SER A 280 51.28 15.37 -3.84
C SER A 280 51.98 15.08 -5.18
N LEU A 281 51.61 15.80 -6.25
CA LEU A 281 52.25 15.64 -7.56
C LEU A 281 53.79 15.72 -7.46
N ARG A 282 54.33 16.47 -6.48
CA ARG A 282 55.76 16.52 -6.19
C ARG A 282 56.32 15.21 -5.62
N ASP A 283 55.57 14.52 -4.77
CA ASP A 283 56.00 13.25 -4.16
C ASP A 283 55.92 12.12 -5.19
N ALA A 284 54.89 12.11 -6.04
CA ALA A 284 54.78 11.19 -7.17
C ALA A 284 55.92 11.37 -8.20
N LEU A 285 56.26 12.63 -8.52
CA LEU A 285 57.40 12.94 -9.41
C LEU A 285 58.75 12.57 -8.80
N LYS A 286 58.93 12.74 -7.48
CA LYS A 286 60.13 12.29 -6.78
C LYS A 286 60.27 10.77 -6.81
N SER A 287 59.18 10.03 -6.58
CA SER A 287 59.22 8.56 -6.63
C SER A 287 59.55 8.02 -8.03
N LEU A 288 59.08 8.69 -9.09
CA LEU A 288 59.41 8.34 -10.48
C LEU A 288 60.89 8.60 -10.80
N ASN A 289 61.46 9.69 -10.28
CA ASN A 289 62.88 10.00 -10.51
C ASN A 289 63.84 9.09 -9.74
N THR A 290 63.43 8.54 -8.59
CA THR A 290 64.22 7.57 -7.83
C THR A 290 64.13 6.13 -8.36
N GLY A 291 63.14 5.82 -9.22
CA GLY A 291 62.97 4.49 -9.81
C GLY A 291 63.89 4.19 -11.00
N ASN A 292 64.45 5.22 -11.65
CA ASN A 292 65.30 5.11 -12.84
C ASN A 292 66.82 5.12 -12.53
N LEU A 293 67.21 4.85 -11.29
CA LEU A 293 68.62 4.78 -10.85
C LEU A 293 69.05 3.39 -10.36
N LYS A 294 68.49 2.33 -10.96
CA LYS A 294 69.02 0.97 -10.83
C LYS A 294 69.43 0.40 -12.17
#